data_AF-A0A1J1IT75-F1
#
_entry.id   AF-A0A1J1IT75-F1
#
_cell.length_a   1.000
_cell.length_b   1.000
_cell.length_c   1.000
_cell.angle_alpha   90.00
_cell.angle_beta   90.00
_cell.angle_gamma   90.00
#
_symmetry.space_group_name_H-M   'P 1'
#
loop_
_entity.id
_entity.type
_entity.pdbx_description
1 polymer ?
#
loop_
_entity_poly.entity_id
_entity_poly.type
_entity_poly.pdbx_seq_one_letter_code
_entity_poly.pdbx_strand_id
1 'polypeptide(L)'
;MRKMKTSRLIAYISGFYTLVIGIIMVLLSTFSIVAFNCTYQESMKESPISYMFHLFYYRSHLCDPFIDWSSLGVNMTSLTEPEMPNETESVTRTFHISVLQLSVNCLLVITSTVMLVSTRYNWLCGTRRWSYWIYFAPLSLIFFATNFIDMITGWYFSIDRFRAYSSDGTMTMLEITNRAEARPVIDQIDPSYRTLPPNIMLYVSLKGIAGIFINIVVLFFVTLTGWEVVDGSKRKLAIKFITNEKKKCDEEANGSANL
;
A
#
# COMPACT_ATOMS: atom_id res chain seq x y z
N MET A 1 -13.36 33.62 -6.56
CA MET A 1 -11.97 33.34 -6.12
C MET A 1 -11.84 32.33 -4.96
N ARG A 2 -12.77 32.26 -3.99
CA ARG A 2 -12.69 31.33 -2.83
C ARG A 2 -12.58 29.83 -3.18
N LYS A 3 -13.44 29.29 -4.06
CA LYS A 3 -13.43 27.86 -4.46
C LYS A 3 -12.07 27.39 -5.00
N MET A 4 -11.36 28.28 -5.71
CA MET A 4 -10.06 27.96 -6.31
C MET A 4 -8.90 27.96 -5.30
N LYS A 5 -9.10 28.44 -4.06
CA LYS A 5 -8.12 28.29 -2.96
C LYS A 5 -8.29 26.96 -2.23
N THR A 6 -9.55 26.53 -2.04
CA THR A 6 -9.90 25.29 -1.35
C THR A 6 -9.45 24.04 -2.12
N SER A 7 -9.66 24.00 -3.44
CA SER A 7 -9.19 22.86 -4.26
C SER A 7 -7.66 22.74 -4.32
N ARG A 8 -6.91 23.84 -4.08
CA ARG A 8 -5.43 23.81 -3.97
C ARG A 8 -5.01 23.00 -2.77
N LEU A 9 -5.63 23.35 -1.66
CA LEU A 9 -5.29 22.83 -0.36
C LEU A 9 -5.63 21.35 -0.31
N ILE A 10 -6.80 20.97 -0.83
CA ILE A 10 -7.23 19.57 -0.92
C ILE A 10 -6.24 18.75 -1.76
N ALA A 11 -5.89 19.21 -2.97
CA ALA A 11 -4.94 18.50 -3.84
C ALA A 11 -3.54 18.39 -3.21
N TYR A 12 -3.08 19.42 -2.51
CA TYR A 12 -1.79 19.38 -1.82
C TYR A 12 -1.80 18.43 -0.62
N ILE A 13 -2.84 18.47 0.20
CA ILE A 13 -3.00 17.58 1.36
C ILE A 13 -3.10 16.13 0.89
N SER A 14 -3.91 15.85 -0.13
CA SER A 14 -4.05 14.49 -0.67
C SER A 14 -2.73 13.97 -1.25
N GLY A 15 -2.05 14.76 -2.09
CA GLY A 15 -0.76 14.38 -2.66
C GLY A 15 0.34 14.19 -1.61
N PHE A 16 0.33 14.99 -0.54
CA PHE A 16 1.28 14.82 0.57
C PHE A 16 0.98 13.56 1.39
N TYR A 17 -0.29 13.31 1.67
CA TYR A 17 -0.72 12.08 2.36
C TYR A 17 -0.35 10.82 1.56
N THR A 18 -0.62 10.78 0.25
CA THR A 18 -0.27 9.63 -0.58
C THR A 18 1.23 9.43 -0.69
N LEU A 19 2.01 10.52 -0.66
CA LEU A 19 3.47 10.45 -0.61
C LEU A 19 3.96 9.82 0.69
N VAL A 20 3.50 10.30 1.85
CA VAL A 20 3.91 9.79 3.16
C VAL A 20 3.58 8.31 3.30
N ILE A 21 2.36 7.91 2.95
CA ILE A 21 1.96 6.50 2.98
C ILE A 21 2.79 5.67 2.00
N GLY A 22 3.01 6.17 0.78
CA GLY A 22 3.84 5.48 -0.20
C GLY A 22 5.25 5.20 0.35
N ILE A 23 5.88 6.18 1.00
CA ILE A 23 7.20 6.01 1.61
C ILE A 23 7.17 4.97 2.74
N ILE A 24 6.19 5.04 3.64
CA ILE A 24 6.07 4.08 4.74
C ILE A 24 5.92 2.66 4.20
N MET A 25 5.05 2.46 3.21
CA MET A 25 4.83 1.13 2.62
C MET A 25 6.05 0.62 1.85
N VAL A 26 6.77 1.49 1.13
CA VAL A 26 8.05 1.14 0.49
C VAL A 26 9.02 0.62 1.54
N LEU A 27 9.21 1.34 2.66
CA LEU A 27 10.11 0.92 3.73
C LEU A 27 9.70 -0.44 4.29
N LEU A 28 8.42 -0.63 4.63
CA LEU A 28 7.92 -1.90 5.17
C LEU A 28 8.09 -3.07 4.19
N SER A 29 7.80 -2.86 2.91
CA SER A 29 8.02 -3.87 1.87
C SER A 29 9.50 -4.20 1.68
N THR A 30 10.39 -3.20 1.76
CA THR A 30 11.84 -3.42 1.75
C THR A 30 12.29 -4.23 2.95
N PHE A 31 11.85 -3.89 4.17
CA PHE A 31 12.15 -4.66 5.38
C PHE A 31 11.69 -6.11 5.25
N SER A 32 10.49 -6.34 4.71
CA SER A 32 9.92 -7.66 4.46
C SER A 32 10.80 -8.50 3.50
N ILE A 33 11.25 -7.90 2.39
CA ILE A 33 12.12 -8.57 1.41
C ILE A 33 13.50 -8.87 2.02
N VAL A 34 14.06 -7.92 2.76
CA VAL A 34 15.36 -8.07 3.42
C VAL A 34 15.31 -9.13 4.53
N ALA A 35 14.17 -9.23 5.24
CA ALA A 35 13.92 -10.29 6.22
C ALA A 35 13.87 -11.69 5.57
N PHE A 36 13.22 -11.82 4.41
CA PHE A 36 13.23 -13.07 3.63
C PHE A 36 14.66 -13.45 3.17
N ASN A 37 15.50 -12.46 2.86
CA ASN A 37 16.91 -12.64 2.50
C ASN A 37 17.85 -12.77 3.72
N CYS A 38 17.37 -13.30 4.84
CA CYS A 38 18.13 -13.68 6.04
C CYS A 38 18.89 -12.55 6.78
N THR A 39 18.72 -11.28 6.41
CA THR A 39 19.55 -10.18 6.96
C THR A 39 19.27 -9.90 8.44
N TYR A 40 18.02 -10.12 8.89
CA TYR A 40 17.59 -9.84 10.28
C TYR A 40 17.35 -11.11 11.10
N GLN A 41 17.90 -12.25 10.67
CA GLN A 41 17.54 -13.54 11.25
C GLN A 41 17.88 -13.65 12.74
N GLU A 42 19.06 -13.20 13.16
CA GLU A 42 19.47 -13.23 14.57
C GLU A 42 18.55 -12.37 15.44
N SER A 43 18.23 -11.15 15.00
CA SER A 43 17.33 -10.25 15.72
C SER A 43 15.91 -10.81 15.83
N MET A 44 15.45 -11.60 14.85
CA MET A 44 14.14 -12.25 14.91
C MET A 44 14.10 -13.40 15.92
N LYS A 45 15.22 -14.02 16.31
CA LYS A 45 15.27 -15.09 17.32
C LYS A 45 15.17 -14.56 18.76
N GLU A 46 15.43 -13.28 19.01
CA GLU A 46 15.48 -12.71 20.36
C GLU A 46 14.12 -12.66 21.08
N SER A 47 13.01 -12.71 20.35
CA SER A 47 11.66 -12.64 20.91
C SER A 47 10.78 -13.75 20.34
N PRO A 48 9.97 -14.45 21.16
CA PRO A 48 9.05 -15.49 20.69
C PRO A 48 8.10 -14.99 19.60
N ILE A 49 7.66 -13.73 19.70
CA ILE A 49 6.75 -13.11 18.72
C ILE A 49 7.48 -12.87 17.40
N SER A 50 8.68 -12.28 17.45
CA SER A 50 9.50 -12.04 16.25
C SER A 50 9.92 -13.34 15.59
N TYR A 51 10.16 -14.38 16.37
CA TYR A 51 10.51 -15.68 15.84
C TYR A 51 9.30 -16.37 15.20
N MET A 52 8.10 -16.21 15.76
CA MET A 52 6.87 -16.67 15.12
C MET A 52 6.58 -15.91 13.80
N PHE A 53 6.89 -14.61 13.74
CA PHE A 53 6.87 -13.85 12.49
C PHE A 53 7.81 -14.47 11.45
N HIS A 54 9.02 -14.81 11.86
CA HIS A 54 9.99 -15.48 10.99
C HIS A 54 9.42 -16.79 10.46
N LEU A 55 8.91 -17.67 11.34
CA LEU A 55 8.37 -18.97 10.95
C LEU A 55 7.16 -18.87 10.00
N PHE A 56 6.24 -17.92 10.23
CA PHE A 56 5.05 -17.77 9.40
C PHE A 56 5.31 -17.11 8.05
N TYR A 57 6.23 -16.15 7.98
CA TYR A 57 6.27 -15.20 6.87
C TYR A 57 7.63 -15.01 6.22
N TYR A 58 8.74 -15.34 6.89
CA TYR A 58 10.09 -15.00 6.43
C TYR A 58 11.08 -16.17 6.41
N ARG A 59 10.67 -17.38 6.80
CA ARG A 59 11.51 -18.57 6.76
C ARG A 59 11.78 -18.98 5.32
N SER A 60 13.02 -18.78 4.88
CA SER A 60 13.51 -19.22 3.57
C SER A 60 14.47 -20.40 3.70
N HIS A 61 14.52 -21.25 2.68
CA HIS A 61 15.51 -22.33 2.55
C HIS A 61 16.95 -21.83 2.46
N LEU A 62 17.14 -20.56 2.11
CA LEU A 62 18.44 -19.90 2.05
C LEU A 62 19.00 -19.57 3.44
N CYS A 63 18.14 -19.51 4.45
CA CYS A 63 18.47 -19.18 5.83
C CYS A 63 18.70 -20.44 6.67
N ASP A 64 19.06 -20.27 7.94
CA ASP A 64 19.29 -21.37 8.90
C ASP A 64 18.22 -22.48 8.78
N PRO A 65 18.60 -23.73 8.45
CA PRO A 65 17.63 -24.80 8.22
C PRO A 65 16.96 -25.28 9.52
N PHE A 66 17.59 -25.00 10.67
CA PHE A 66 17.15 -25.51 11.97
C PHE A 66 16.12 -24.59 12.64
N ILE A 67 15.07 -25.19 13.18
CA ILE A 67 14.03 -24.49 13.95
C ILE A 67 14.40 -24.54 15.42
N ASP A 68 14.58 -23.38 16.03
CA ASP A 68 14.82 -23.26 17.46
C ASP A 68 13.50 -23.11 18.23
N TRP A 69 12.95 -24.25 18.62
CA TRP A 69 11.74 -24.32 19.44
C TRP A 69 11.91 -23.72 20.84
N SER A 70 13.15 -23.62 21.34
CA SER A 70 13.41 -23.00 22.65
C SER A 70 13.15 -21.49 22.63
N SER A 71 13.37 -20.83 21.49
CA SER A 71 13.00 -19.43 21.26
C SER A 71 11.48 -19.18 21.35
N LEU A 72 10.66 -20.23 21.22
CA LEU A 72 9.20 -20.18 21.44
C LEU A 72 8.77 -20.60 22.85
N GLY A 73 9.73 -20.92 23.73
CA GLY A 73 9.47 -21.41 25.09
C GLY A 73 9.08 -22.88 25.16
N VAL A 74 9.31 -23.66 24.09
CA VAL A 74 8.95 -25.08 24.04
C VAL A 74 10.12 -25.95 24.48
N ASN A 75 9.85 -26.92 25.36
CA ASN A 75 10.87 -27.86 25.82
C ASN A 75 10.83 -29.16 25.01
N MET A 76 11.85 -29.38 24.18
CA MET A 76 11.90 -30.51 23.24
C MET A 76 12.49 -31.81 23.81
N THR A 77 12.86 -31.86 25.10
CA THR A 77 13.59 -33.01 25.68
C THR A 77 12.90 -34.38 25.54
N SER A 78 11.60 -34.43 25.32
CA SER A 78 10.82 -35.68 25.21
C SER A 78 9.81 -35.67 24.06
N LEU A 79 9.91 -34.71 23.13
CA LEU A 79 8.93 -34.51 22.06
C LEU A 79 9.57 -34.72 20.70
N THR A 80 8.79 -35.28 19.79
CA THR A 80 9.19 -35.42 18.39
C THR A 80 9.21 -34.06 17.72
N GLU A 81 10.26 -33.77 16.95
CA GLU A 81 10.37 -32.52 16.23
C GLU A 81 9.30 -32.41 15.12
N PRO A 82 8.60 -31.27 15.00
CA PRO A 82 7.66 -31.05 13.91
C PRO A 82 8.38 -30.99 12.55
N GLU A 83 7.95 -31.84 11.64
CA GLU A 83 8.43 -31.87 10.26
C GLU A 83 7.72 -30.77 9.48
N MET A 84 8.50 -29.83 8.94
CA MET A 84 8.01 -28.72 8.13
C MET A 84 8.81 -28.62 6.83
N PRO A 85 8.18 -28.18 5.72
CA PRO A 85 8.92 -27.82 4.52
C PRO A 85 9.83 -26.62 4.79
N ASN A 86 10.84 -26.45 3.95
CA ASN A 86 11.80 -25.34 4.06
C ASN A 86 11.12 -23.98 3.88
N GLU A 87 10.12 -23.91 2.99
CA GLU A 87 9.33 -22.71 2.73
C GLU A 87 7.86 -23.12 2.66
N THR A 88 7.00 -22.40 3.37
CA THR A 88 5.55 -22.60 3.30
C THR A 88 4.94 -21.70 2.23
N GLU A 89 3.71 -22.02 1.81
CA GLU A 89 2.92 -21.18 0.92
C GLU A 89 2.79 -19.75 1.48
N SER A 90 2.63 -19.63 2.80
CA SER A 90 2.49 -18.34 3.50
C SER A 90 3.72 -17.44 3.34
N VAL A 91 4.93 -18.02 3.46
CA VAL A 91 6.21 -17.31 3.26
C VAL A 91 6.33 -16.88 1.80
N THR A 92 6.18 -17.83 0.86
CA THR A 92 6.30 -17.55 -0.57
C THR A 92 5.33 -16.46 -1.01
N ARG A 93 4.07 -16.52 -0.57
CA ARG A 93 3.06 -15.51 -0.85
C ARG A 93 3.45 -14.15 -0.30
N THR A 94 3.94 -14.09 0.94
CA THR A 94 4.33 -12.83 1.59
C THR A 94 5.48 -12.15 0.85
N PHE A 95 6.45 -12.92 0.36
CA PHE A 95 7.53 -12.40 -0.49
C PHE A 95 6.99 -11.77 -1.78
N HIS A 96 6.14 -12.49 -2.54
CA HIS A 96 5.56 -11.97 -3.79
C HIS A 96 4.70 -10.71 -3.54
N ILE A 97 3.89 -10.71 -2.49
CA ILE A 97 3.10 -9.54 -2.08
C ILE A 97 4.03 -8.36 -1.77
N SER A 98 5.13 -8.60 -1.06
CA SER A 98 6.08 -7.55 -0.68
C SER A 98 6.77 -6.93 -1.90
N VAL A 99 7.17 -7.75 -2.89
CA VAL A 99 7.74 -7.27 -4.15
C VAL A 99 6.72 -6.45 -4.96
N LEU A 100 5.48 -6.93 -5.03
CA LEU A 100 4.40 -6.22 -5.72
C LEU A 100 4.08 -4.88 -5.03
N GLN A 101 3.93 -4.90 -3.70
CA GLN A 101 3.70 -3.70 -2.88
C GLN A 101 4.85 -2.70 -3.03
N LEU A 102 6.10 -3.16 -2.99
CA LEU A 102 7.25 -2.28 -3.22
C LEU A 102 7.15 -1.57 -4.56
N SER A 103 6.87 -2.33 -5.63
CA SER A 103 6.80 -1.81 -7.00
C SER A 103 5.71 -0.76 -7.15
N VAL A 104 4.49 -1.05 -6.69
CA VAL A 104 3.34 -0.15 -6.86
C VAL A 104 3.44 1.05 -5.91
N ASN A 105 3.94 0.89 -4.69
CA ASN A 105 4.13 2.04 -3.78
C ASN A 105 5.31 2.94 -4.22
N CYS A 106 6.35 2.41 -4.86
CA CYS A 106 7.37 3.24 -5.53
C CYS A 106 6.74 4.10 -6.63
N LEU A 107 5.87 3.54 -7.47
CA LEU A 107 5.12 4.30 -8.47
C LEU A 107 4.20 5.34 -7.79
N LEU A 108 3.60 5.02 -6.65
CA LEU A 108 2.77 5.95 -5.89
C LEU A 108 3.60 7.14 -5.39
N VAL A 109 4.81 6.90 -4.87
CA VAL A 109 5.74 7.95 -4.44
C VAL A 109 6.12 8.87 -5.62
N ILE A 110 6.47 8.29 -6.76
CA ILE A 110 6.83 9.04 -7.97
C ILE A 110 5.65 9.90 -8.44
N THR A 111 4.48 9.29 -8.62
CA THR A 111 3.27 9.99 -9.11
C THR A 111 2.80 11.06 -8.13
N SER A 112 2.89 10.81 -6.82
CA SER A 112 2.56 11.80 -5.77
C SER A 112 3.52 12.99 -5.81
N THR A 113 4.82 12.73 -5.93
CA THR A 113 5.85 13.79 -6.03
C THR A 113 5.64 14.64 -7.28
N VAL A 114 5.45 13.99 -8.43
CA VAL A 114 5.17 14.67 -9.71
C VAL A 114 3.90 15.53 -9.60
N MET A 115 2.84 15.02 -8.97
CA MET A 115 1.63 15.80 -8.74
C MET A 115 1.91 17.02 -7.84
N LEU A 116 2.58 16.86 -6.70
CA LEU A 116 2.86 17.96 -5.77
C LEU A 116 3.68 19.08 -6.42
N VAL A 117 4.75 18.70 -7.14
CA VAL A 117 5.58 19.61 -7.93
C VAL A 117 4.72 20.30 -8.99
N SER A 118 3.96 19.55 -9.78
CA SER A 118 3.11 20.10 -10.84
C SER A 118 2.00 21.01 -10.32
N THR A 119 1.44 20.73 -9.14
CA THR A 119 0.41 21.57 -8.50
C THR A 119 1.00 22.92 -8.07
N ARG A 120 2.29 22.98 -7.72
CA ARG A 120 3.02 24.23 -7.47
C ARG A 120 3.30 24.99 -8.78
N TYR A 121 3.81 24.33 -9.82
CA TYR A 121 4.27 24.99 -11.07
C TYR A 121 3.16 25.28 -12.10
N ASN A 122 2.29 24.32 -12.44
CA ASN A 122 1.27 24.52 -13.49
C ASN A 122 0.19 25.53 -13.11
N TRP A 123 0.02 25.79 -11.82
CA TRP A 123 -0.92 26.79 -11.36
C TRP A 123 -0.40 28.22 -11.39
N LEU A 124 0.91 28.38 -11.55
CA LEU A 124 1.56 29.63 -11.90
C LEU A 124 1.47 29.87 -13.42
N CYS A 125 1.63 28.83 -14.24
CA CYS A 125 1.75 28.98 -15.71
C CYS A 125 0.46 28.78 -16.54
N GLY A 126 -0.66 28.39 -15.94
CA GLY A 126 -1.98 28.43 -16.61
C GLY A 126 -2.30 27.28 -17.58
N THR A 127 -1.40 26.31 -17.76
CA THR A 127 -1.57 25.14 -18.64
C THR A 127 -2.43 24.07 -17.96
N ARG A 128 -3.77 24.16 -18.10
CA ARG A 128 -4.74 23.33 -17.35
C ARG A 128 -5.35 22.15 -18.12
N ARG A 129 -5.18 22.07 -19.44
CA ARG A 129 -5.94 21.12 -20.26
C ARG A 129 -5.39 19.69 -20.21
N TRP A 130 -4.06 19.54 -20.14
CA TRP A 130 -3.37 18.25 -20.09
C TRP A 130 -2.99 17.82 -18.67
N SER A 131 -3.11 18.71 -17.69
CA SER A 131 -2.66 18.45 -16.31
C SER A 131 -3.42 17.30 -15.64
N TYR A 132 -4.69 17.08 -16.00
CA TYR A 132 -5.44 15.93 -15.48
C TYR A 132 -4.83 14.61 -15.95
N TRP A 133 -4.66 14.46 -17.27
CA TRP A 133 -4.16 13.23 -17.88
C TRP A 133 -2.71 12.91 -17.53
N ILE A 134 -1.88 13.93 -17.31
CA ILE A 134 -0.46 13.75 -17.02
C ILE A 134 -0.19 13.56 -15.52
N TYR A 135 -0.98 14.19 -14.63
CA TYR A 135 -0.65 14.22 -13.19
C TYR A 135 -1.70 13.57 -12.29
N PHE A 136 -2.99 13.80 -12.54
CA PHE A 136 -4.06 13.32 -11.64
C PHE A 136 -4.53 11.91 -11.99
N ALA A 137 -4.66 11.60 -13.29
CA ALA A 137 -5.11 10.29 -13.75
C ALA A 137 -4.10 9.18 -13.40
N PRO A 138 -2.78 9.34 -13.61
CA PRO A 138 -1.80 8.34 -13.21
C PRO A 138 -1.78 8.12 -11.69
N LEU A 139 -1.85 9.21 -10.91
CA LEU A 139 -1.92 9.09 -9.45
C LEU A 139 -3.18 8.34 -9.01
N SER A 140 -4.35 8.68 -9.57
CA SER A 140 -5.61 8.03 -9.21
C SER A 140 -5.59 6.54 -9.54
N LEU A 141 -5.04 6.17 -10.70
CA LEU A 141 -4.91 4.77 -11.12
C LEU A 141 -3.96 4.01 -10.21
N ILE A 142 -2.76 4.53 -9.94
CA ILE A 142 -1.79 3.86 -9.07
C ILE A 142 -2.31 3.79 -7.64
N PHE A 143 -2.94 4.84 -7.14
CA PHE A 143 -3.53 4.84 -5.81
C PHE A 143 -4.69 3.83 -5.70
N PHE A 144 -5.54 3.73 -6.72
CA PHE A 144 -6.54 2.65 -6.79
C PHE A 144 -5.89 1.26 -6.78
N ALA A 145 -4.84 1.06 -7.59
CA ALA A 145 -4.11 -0.21 -7.63
C ALA A 145 -3.52 -0.58 -6.26
N THR A 146 -2.91 0.37 -5.54
CA THR A 146 -2.40 0.11 -4.17
C THR A 146 -3.51 -0.34 -3.23
N ASN A 147 -4.67 0.33 -3.24
CA ASN A 147 -5.79 -0.05 -2.38
C ASN A 147 -6.37 -1.43 -2.75
N PHE A 148 -6.40 -1.76 -4.04
CA PHE A 148 -6.85 -3.06 -4.50
C PHE A 148 -5.90 -4.18 -4.02
N ILE A 149 -4.59 -3.95 -4.11
CA ILE A 149 -3.58 -4.89 -3.61
C ILE A 149 -3.66 -5.01 -2.08
N ASP A 150 -3.85 -3.90 -1.37
CA ASP A 150 -4.04 -3.88 0.09
C ASP A 150 -5.25 -4.75 0.49
N MET A 151 -6.36 -4.65 -0.24
CA MET A 151 -7.56 -5.47 0.00
C MET A 151 -7.31 -6.97 -0.21
N ILE A 152 -6.63 -7.34 -1.30
CA ILE A 152 -6.25 -8.74 -1.56
C ILE A 152 -5.30 -9.25 -0.47
N THR A 153 -4.31 -8.43 -0.10
CA THR A 153 -3.34 -8.75 0.94
C THR A 153 -4.03 -8.96 2.30
N GLY A 154 -4.95 -8.05 2.65
CA GLY A 154 -5.75 -8.13 3.87
C GLY A 154 -6.67 -9.36 3.90
N TRP A 155 -7.18 -9.81 2.75
CA TRP A 155 -7.92 -11.07 2.67
C TRP A 155 -7.04 -12.27 3.06
N TYR A 156 -5.83 -12.38 2.50
CA TYR A 156 -4.91 -13.46 2.84
C TYR A 156 -4.51 -13.45 4.32
N PHE A 157 -4.13 -12.29 4.86
CA PHE A 157 -3.77 -12.20 6.29
C PHE A 157 -4.97 -12.37 7.23
N SER A 158 -6.19 -12.11 6.76
CA SER A 158 -7.40 -12.46 7.51
C SER A 158 -7.55 -13.98 7.65
N ILE A 159 -7.29 -14.73 6.57
CA ILE A 159 -7.31 -16.20 6.61
C ILE A 159 -6.22 -16.72 7.55
N ASP A 160 -5.01 -16.19 7.47
CA ASP A 160 -3.91 -16.59 8.37
C ASP A 160 -4.27 -16.33 9.83
N ARG A 161 -4.86 -15.17 10.12
CA ARG A 161 -5.37 -14.84 11.45
C ARG A 161 -6.38 -15.89 11.94
N PHE A 162 -7.33 -16.30 11.10
CA PHE A 162 -8.30 -17.33 11.49
C PHE A 162 -7.61 -18.68 11.78
N ARG A 163 -6.60 -19.05 10.99
CA ARG A 163 -5.81 -20.27 11.20
C ARG A 163 -4.99 -20.21 12.49
N ALA A 164 -4.41 -19.06 12.82
CA ALA A 164 -3.55 -18.90 13.99
C ALA A 164 -4.29 -18.96 15.34
N TYR A 165 -5.63 -18.88 15.37
CA TYR A 165 -6.41 -19.01 16.61
C TYR A 165 -6.45 -20.43 17.17
N SER A 166 -6.14 -21.46 16.37
CA SER A 166 -6.10 -22.85 16.82
C SER A 166 -4.72 -23.46 16.58
N SER A 167 -4.36 -24.45 17.38
CA SER A 167 -3.13 -25.21 17.18
C SER A 167 -3.17 -25.99 15.86
N ASP A 168 -4.33 -26.55 15.50
CA ASP A 168 -4.51 -27.27 14.23
C ASP A 168 -4.39 -26.34 13.01
N GLY A 169 -4.91 -25.12 13.12
CA GLY A 169 -4.74 -24.11 12.09
C GLY A 169 -3.31 -23.58 12.00
N THR A 170 -2.62 -23.44 13.13
CA THR A 170 -1.19 -23.10 13.19
C THR A 170 -0.34 -24.18 12.51
N MET A 171 -0.58 -25.45 12.81
CA MET A 171 0.06 -26.58 12.14
C MET A 171 -0.21 -26.60 10.64
N THR A 172 -1.42 -26.23 10.22
CA THR A 172 -1.77 -26.11 8.80
C THR A 172 -1.03 -24.94 8.14
N MET A 173 -0.88 -23.81 8.83
CA MET A 173 -0.17 -22.63 8.31
C MET A 173 1.34 -22.88 8.17
N LEU A 174 1.91 -23.66 9.08
CA LEU A 174 3.31 -24.12 9.04
C LEU A 174 3.52 -25.35 8.15
N GLU A 175 2.46 -25.89 7.55
CA GLU A 175 2.49 -27.07 6.70
C GLU A 175 3.13 -28.30 7.37
N ILE A 176 2.88 -28.47 8.67
CA ILE A 176 3.42 -29.60 9.45
C ILE A 176 2.80 -30.92 8.96
N THR A 177 3.65 -31.87 8.60
CA THR A 177 3.27 -33.20 8.06
C THR A 177 2.94 -34.20 9.18
N ASN A 178 3.78 -34.28 10.22
CA ASN A 178 3.64 -35.18 11.37
C ASN A 178 2.70 -34.60 12.46
N ARG A 179 1.45 -34.28 12.08
CA ARG A 179 0.52 -33.53 12.93
C ARG A 179 0.21 -34.18 14.27
N ALA A 180 0.15 -35.51 14.34
CA ALA A 180 -0.21 -36.21 15.57
C ALA A 180 0.91 -36.08 16.62
N GLU A 181 2.17 -36.23 16.19
CA GLU A 181 3.34 -36.15 17.05
C GLU A 181 3.72 -34.70 17.39
N ALA A 182 3.47 -33.75 16.48
CA ALA A 182 3.82 -32.33 16.64
C ALA A 182 2.81 -31.52 17.46
N ARG A 183 1.55 -31.97 17.59
CA ARG A 183 0.50 -31.23 18.29
C ARG A 183 0.86 -30.83 19.74
N PRO A 184 1.47 -31.70 20.57
CA PRO A 184 1.89 -31.35 21.92
C PRO A 184 2.99 -30.27 21.97
N VAL A 185 3.79 -30.13 20.90
CA VAL A 185 4.80 -29.07 20.75
C VAL A 185 4.10 -27.74 20.50
N ILE A 186 3.14 -27.71 19.56
CA ILE A 186 2.41 -26.49 19.19
C ILE A 186 1.47 -26.02 20.31
N ASP A 187 0.89 -26.94 21.07
CA ASP A 187 0.02 -26.61 22.21
C ASP A 187 0.77 -25.95 23.37
N GLN A 188 2.09 -26.13 23.48
CA GLN A 188 2.93 -25.42 24.46
C GLN A 188 3.20 -23.97 24.07
N ILE A 189 3.04 -23.61 22.80
CA ILE A 189 3.27 -22.24 22.34
C ILE A 189 2.10 -21.37 22.83
N ASP A 190 2.44 -20.32 23.56
CA ASP A 190 1.46 -19.34 24.04
C ASP A 190 0.58 -18.87 22.87
N PRO A 191 -0.77 -18.94 23.01
CA PRO A 191 -1.70 -18.50 21.96
C PRO A 191 -1.45 -17.06 21.48
N SER A 192 -0.93 -16.18 22.35
CA SER A 192 -0.57 -14.82 21.99
C SER A 192 0.56 -14.78 20.95
N TYR A 193 1.59 -15.61 21.10
CA TYR A 193 2.72 -15.67 20.16
C TYR A 193 2.28 -16.14 18.78
N ARG A 194 1.29 -17.04 18.73
CA ARG A 194 0.70 -17.53 17.47
C ARG A 194 -0.23 -16.50 16.83
N THR A 195 -1.03 -15.78 17.61
CA THR A 195 -2.06 -14.88 17.05
C THR A 195 -1.55 -13.48 16.73
N LEU A 196 -0.52 -12.98 17.43
CA LEU A 196 -0.04 -11.60 17.23
C LEU A 196 0.53 -11.34 15.82
N PRO A 197 1.38 -12.21 15.24
CA PRO A 197 1.99 -11.93 13.94
C PRO A 197 0.96 -11.75 12.81
N PRO A 198 -0.01 -12.67 12.60
CA PRO A 198 -1.04 -12.47 11.59
C PRO A 198 -1.92 -11.24 11.84
N ASN A 199 -2.19 -10.91 13.10
CA ASN A 199 -2.93 -9.69 13.45
C ASN A 199 -2.17 -8.42 13.03
N ILE A 200 -0.86 -8.37 13.26
CA ILE A 200 -0.03 -7.23 12.86
C ILE A 200 0.09 -7.17 11.34
N MET A 201 0.33 -8.30 10.65
CA MET A 201 0.37 -8.34 9.18
C MET A 201 -0.95 -7.86 8.56
N LEU A 202 -2.08 -8.31 9.11
CA LEU A 202 -3.40 -7.84 8.72
C LEU A 202 -3.56 -6.34 8.95
N TYR A 203 -3.21 -5.84 10.13
CA TYR A 203 -3.30 -4.42 10.45
C TYR A 203 -2.45 -3.55 9.52
N VAL A 204 -1.20 -3.96 9.28
CA VAL A 204 -0.26 -3.25 8.38
C VAL A 204 -0.77 -3.27 6.94
N SER A 205 -1.23 -4.42 6.44
CA SER A 205 -1.74 -4.55 5.07
C SER A 205 -2.94 -3.65 4.77
N LEU A 206 -3.81 -3.45 5.77
CA LEU A 206 -4.96 -2.57 5.64
C LEU A 206 -4.64 -1.11 5.98
N LYS A 207 -3.39 -0.78 6.34
CA LYS A 207 -2.97 0.54 6.89
C LYS A 207 -3.83 0.94 8.10
N GLY A 208 -4.27 -0.06 8.86
CA GLY A 208 -5.33 0.02 9.85
C GLY A 208 -6.73 0.17 9.24
N ILE A 209 -7.77 -0.25 9.97
CA ILE A 209 -9.18 -0.18 9.49
C ILE A 209 -9.56 1.24 9.03
N ALA A 210 -9.09 2.27 9.75
CA ALA A 210 -9.32 3.67 9.40
C ALA A 210 -8.58 4.10 8.11
N GLY A 211 -7.43 3.48 7.81
CA GLY A 211 -6.62 3.80 6.64
C GLY A 211 -7.36 3.55 5.33
N ILE A 212 -8.15 2.47 5.24
CA ILE A 212 -8.99 2.16 4.07
C ILE A 212 -10.00 3.28 3.81
N PHE A 213 -10.73 3.72 4.86
CA PHE A 213 -11.72 4.78 4.72
C PHE A 213 -11.08 6.10 4.31
N ILE A 214 -9.93 6.46 4.91
CA ILE A 214 -9.19 7.67 4.54
C ILE A 214 -8.73 7.56 3.08
N ASN A 215 -8.24 6.42 2.63
CA ASN A 215 -7.81 6.24 1.24
C ASN A 215 -8.96 6.39 0.25
N ILE A 216 -10.14 5.85 0.54
CA ILE A 216 -11.32 6.04 -0.31
C ILE A 216 -11.70 7.53 -0.39
N VAL A 217 -11.70 8.23 0.75
CA VAL A 217 -11.98 9.67 0.82
C VAL A 217 -10.94 10.47 0.03
N VAL A 218 -9.66 10.14 0.17
CA VAL A 218 -8.55 10.78 -0.56
C VAL A 218 -8.68 10.53 -2.06
N LEU A 219 -9.00 9.32 -2.50
CA LEU A 219 -9.21 9.00 -3.91
C LEU A 219 -10.38 9.81 -4.49
N PHE A 220 -11.48 9.93 -3.75
CA PHE A 220 -12.61 10.77 -4.15
C PHE A 220 -12.21 12.25 -4.30
N PHE A 221 -11.43 12.79 -3.37
CA PHE A 221 -10.97 14.18 -3.48
C PHE A 221 -9.95 14.40 -4.60
N VAL A 222 -9.02 13.49 -4.84
CA VAL A 222 -8.05 13.58 -5.95
C VAL A 222 -8.78 13.54 -7.29
N THR A 223 -9.74 12.64 -7.45
CA THR A 223 -10.53 12.56 -8.69
C THR A 223 -11.37 13.81 -8.89
N LEU A 224 -12.14 14.26 -7.89
CA LEU A 224 -12.93 15.48 -7.97
C LEU A 224 -12.09 16.72 -8.30
N THR A 225 -10.97 16.92 -7.61
CA THR A 225 -10.09 18.07 -7.87
C THR A 225 -9.50 18.01 -9.28
N GLY A 226 -9.17 16.82 -9.76
CA GLY A 226 -8.77 16.58 -11.15
C GLY A 226 -9.85 17.02 -12.15
N TRP A 227 -11.11 16.62 -11.93
CA TRP A 227 -12.25 17.00 -12.77
C TRP A 227 -12.51 18.51 -12.78
N GLU A 228 -12.46 19.17 -11.61
CA GLU A 228 -12.62 20.63 -11.52
C GLU A 228 -11.57 21.39 -12.34
N VAL A 229 -10.34 20.87 -12.43
CA VAL A 229 -9.28 21.47 -13.25
C VAL A 229 -9.61 21.39 -14.74
N VAL A 230 -10.16 20.27 -15.20
CA VAL A 230 -10.60 20.06 -16.59
C VAL A 230 -11.75 21.00 -16.95
N ASP A 231 -12.80 21.05 -16.13
CA ASP A 231 -13.98 21.88 -16.40
C ASP A 231 -13.68 23.38 -16.32
N GLY A 232 -12.82 23.78 -15.36
CA GLY A 232 -12.31 25.14 -15.28
C GLY A 232 -11.50 25.54 -16.51
N SER A 233 -10.83 24.60 -17.19
CA SER A 233 -10.14 24.83 -18.45
C SER A 233 -11.11 25.04 -19.62
N LYS A 234 -12.19 24.23 -19.69
CA LYS A 234 -13.22 24.35 -20.74
C LYS A 234 -13.93 25.70 -20.68
N ARG A 235 -14.34 26.16 -19.48
CA ARG A 235 -14.98 27.48 -19.30
C ARG A 235 -14.09 28.65 -19.75
N LYS A 236 -12.79 28.62 -19.47
CA LYS A 236 -11.87 29.69 -19.89
C LYS A 236 -11.67 29.75 -21.40
N LEU A 237 -11.65 28.61 -22.07
CA LEU A 237 -11.57 28.53 -23.52
C LEU A 237 -12.83 29.08 -24.19
N ALA A 238 -14.01 28.73 -23.67
CA ALA A 238 -15.28 29.29 -24.13
C ALA A 238 -15.31 30.82 -23.99
N ILE A 239 -14.86 31.35 -22.84
CA ILE A 239 -14.78 32.80 -22.62
C ILE A 239 -13.79 33.46 -23.59
N LYS A 240 -12.59 32.89 -23.79
CA LYS A 240 -11.61 33.43 -24.77
C LYS A 240 -12.17 33.41 -26.20
N PHE A 241 -12.88 32.36 -26.58
CA PHE A 241 -13.50 32.25 -27.89
C PHE A 241 -14.57 33.33 -28.09
N ILE A 242 -15.49 33.49 -27.13
CA ILE A 242 -16.52 34.53 -27.14
C ILE A 242 -15.89 35.93 -27.17
N THR A 243 -14.81 36.16 -26.41
CA THR A 243 -14.12 37.46 -26.37
C THR A 243 -13.43 37.79 -27.69
N ASN A 244 -12.84 36.78 -28.35
CA ASN A 244 -12.21 36.94 -29.65
C ASN A 244 -13.24 37.14 -30.78
N GLU A 245 -14.37 36.44 -30.75
CA GLU A 245 -15.47 36.71 -31.69
C GLU A 245 -16.04 38.11 -31.51
N LYS A 246 -16.25 38.55 -30.26
CA LYS A 246 -16.74 39.90 -29.99
C LYS A 246 -15.78 40.98 -30.51
N LYS A 247 -14.48 40.82 -30.30
CA LYS A 247 -13.46 41.71 -30.89
C LYS A 247 -13.52 41.76 -32.40
N LYS A 248 -13.72 40.61 -33.05
CA LYS A 248 -13.82 40.53 -34.51
C LYS A 248 -15.07 41.26 -35.04
N CYS A 249 -16.20 41.12 -34.36
CA CYS A 249 -17.42 41.86 -34.69
C CYS A 249 -17.27 43.38 -34.45
N ASP A 250 -16.59 43.80 -33.38
CA ASP A 250 -16.35 45.22 -33.10
C ASP A 250 -15.38 45.86 -34.12
N GLU A 251 -14.41 45.11 -34.66
CA GLU A 251 -13.52 45.56 -35.74
C GLU A 251 -14.24 45.67 -37.10
N GLU A 252 -15.13 44.72 -37.44
CA GLU A 252 -15.94 44.77 -38.67
C GLU A 252 -16.98 45.91 -38.64
N ALA A 253 -17.54 46.22 -37.47
CA ALA A 253 -18.48 47.34 -37.28
C ALA A 253 -17.82 48.72 -37.38
N ASN A 254 -16.56 48.87 -36.93
CA ASN A 254 -15.81 50.12 -37.06
C ASN A 254 -15.19 50.31 -38.45
N GLY A 255 -14.92 49.23 -39.19
CA GLY A 255 -14.44 49.30 -40.59
C GLY A 255 -15.51 49.73 -41.59
N SER A 256 -16.79 49.52 -41.29
CA SER A 256 -17.93 49.88 -42.14
C SER A 256 -18.45 51.31 -41.93
N ALA A 257 -17.95 52.04 -40.92
CA ALA A 257 -18.27 53.46 -40.69
C ALA A 257 -17.35 54.44 -41.45
N ASN A 258 -16.33 53.94 -42.14
CA ASN A 258 -15.34 54.74 -42.89
C ASN A 258 -15.44 54.56 -44.42
N LEU A 259 -16.58 54.07 -44.92
CA LEU A 259 -16.97 54.00 -46.33
C LEU A 259 -18.20 54.88 -46.54
#